data_AF-A0A2V7VS60-F1
#
_entry.id   AF-A0A2V7VS60-F1
#
_cell.length_a   1.000
_cell.length_b   1.000
_cell.length_c   1.000
_cell.angle_alpha   90.00
_cell.angle_beta   90.00
_cell.angle_gamma   90.00
#
_symmetry.space_group_name_H-M   'P 1'
#
loop_
_entity.id
_entity.type
_entity.pdbx_description
1 polymer ?
#
loop_
_entity_poly.entity_id
_entity_poly.type
_entity_poly.pdbx_seq_one_letter_code
_entity_poly.pdbx_strand_id
1 'polypeptide(L)' 'MVVKKGPGDRPVDTLRRLPADPLARMESVLVLACFAQRWRFRLDRRARGEPRALITLRPRCGLPMRAGRRG' A
#
# COMPACT_ATOMS: atom_id res chain seq x y z
N MET A 1 -4.56 6.43 40.64
CA MET A 1 -3.23 5.81 40.49
C MET A 1 -2.75 6.09 39.06
N VAL A 2 -1.83 7.05 38.88
CA VAL A 2 -1.33 7.44 37.55
C VAL A 2 -0.03 6.68 37.31
N VAL A 3 -0.04 5.74 36.37
CA VAL A 3 1.15 4.98 35.98
C VAL A 3 2.08 5.93 35.21
N LYS A 4 3.20 6.31 35.83
CA LYS A 4 4.28 7.05 35.18
C LYS A 4 5.00 6.11 34.22
N LYS A 5 4.75 6.29 32.91
CA LYS A 5 5.40 5.51 31.84
C LYS A 5 6.90 5.84 31.80
N GLY A 6 7.75 4.82 31.91
CA GLY A 6 9.20 4.95 31.95
C GLY A 6 9.81 5.41 30.62
N PRO A 7 11.03 5.96 30.62
CA PRO A 7 11.66 6.59 29.45
C PRO A 7 12.01 5.62 28.30
N GLY A 8 11.87 4.30 28.51
CA GLY A 8 12.18 3.25 27.53
C GLY A 8 11.05 2.85 26.57
N ASP A 9 9.82 3.38 26.75
CA ASP A 9 8.66 2.99 25.92
C ASP A 9 8.51 3.80 24.63
N ARG A 10 9.34 4.82 24.42
CA ARG A 10 9.19 5.77 23.32
C ARG A 10 9.46 5.18 21.91
N PRO A 11 10.45 4.31 21.67
CA PRO A 11 10.73 3.86 20.30
C PRO A 11 9.72 2.82 19.79
N VAL A 12 9.15 2.00 20.69
CA VAL A 12 8.23 0.92 20.32
C VAL A 12 6.82 1.40 20.01
N ASP A 13 6.40 2.52 20.61
CA ASP A 13 5.09 3.13 20.35
C ASP A 13 5.04 3.86 19.01
N THR A 14 6.16 4.40 18.52
CA THR A 14 6.25 5.06 17.22
C THR A 14 6.06 4.07 16.07
N LEU A 15 6.56 2.85 16.23
CA LEU A 15 6.41 1.77 15.25
C LEU A 15 4.98 1.20 15.18
N ARG A 16 4.14 1.47 16.18
CA ARG A 16 2.73 0.99 16.22
C ARG A 16 1.75 1.85 15.43
N ARG A 17 2.15 3.02 14.94
CA ARG A 17 1.29 3.89 14.12
C ARG A 17 1.66 3.77 12.64
N LEU A 18 0.86 3.04 11.87
CA LEU A 18 0.87 3.12 10.39
C LEU A 18 -0.38 3.83 9.81
N PRO A 19 -0.61 5.12 10.09
CA PRO A 19 -1.51 5.95 9.30
C PRO A 19 -0.68 6.71 8.24
N ALA A 20 -0.31 6.04 7.15
CA ALA A 20 0.48 6.59 6.04
C ALA A 20 1.84 7.20 6.45
N ASP A 21 2.88 6.36 6.46
CA ASP A 21 4.27 6.83 6.49
C ASP A 21 4.51 7.84 5.33
N PRO A 22 5.12 9.02 5.58
CA PRO A 22 5.32 10.06 4.57
C PRO A 22 6.06 9.57 3.31
N LEU A 23 6.99 8.63 3.46
CA LEU A 23 7.73 8.05 2.33
C LEU A 23 6.80 7.18 1.49
N ALA A 24 6.03 6.28 2.12
CA ALA A 24 5.09 5.42 1.41
C ALA A 24 4.03 6.23 0.64
N ARG A 25 3.59 7.37 1.20
CA ARG A 25 2.67 8.28 0.52
C ARG A 25 3.32 8.94 -0.69
N MET A 26 4.52 9.49 -0.53
CA MET A 26 5.26 10.14 -1.62
C MET A 26 5.53 9.16 -2.76
N GLU A 27 6.03 7.97 -2.45
CA GLU A 27 6.32 6.92 -3.42
C GLU A 27 5.05 6.52 -4.19
N SER A 28 3.95 6.27 -3.48
CA SER A 28 2.69 5.88 -4.10
C SER A 28 2.17 6.95 -5.08
N VAL A 29 2.26 8.23 -4.71
CA VAL A 29 1.82 9.33 -5.58
C VAL A 29 2.67 9.43 -6.83
N LEU A 30 4.00 9.37 -6.70
CA LEU A 30 4.92 9.49 -7.85
C LEU A 30 4.77 8.32 -8.82
N VAL A 31 4.69 7.09 -8.30
CA VAL A 31 4.51 5.89 -9.12
C VAL A 31 3.16 5.93 -9.85
N LEU A 32 2.07 6.27 -9.15
CA LEU A 32 0.75 6.38 -9.77
C LEU A 32 0.69 7.51 -10.80
N ALA A 33 1.33 8.66 -10.54
CA ALA A 33 1.40 9.76 -11.49
C ALA A 33 2.18 9.37 -12.76
N CYS A 34 3.30 8.67 -12.63
CA CYS A 34 4.08 8.17 -13.77
C CYS A 34 3.24 7.25 -14.66
N PHE A 35 2.54 6.30 -14.04
CA PHE A 35 1.65 5.39 -14.74
C PHE A 35 0.47 6.10 -15.39
N ALA A 36 -0.23 6.97 -14.66
CA ALA A 36 -1.43 7.64 -15.13
C ALA A 36 -1.15 8.60 -16.30
N GLN A 37 0.04 9.20 -16.37
CA GLN A 37 0.41 10.11 -17.46
C GLN A 37 0.51 9.41 -18.82
N ARG A 38 1.02 8.17 -18.84
CA ARG A 38 1.41 7.50 -20.09
C ARG A 38 0.60 6.24 -20.42
N TRP A 39 -0.12 5.70 -19.44
CA TRP A 39 -0.77 4.39 -19.57
C TRP A 39 -2.21 4.42 -19.05
N ARG A 40 -3.03 3.56 -19.65
CA ARG A 40 -4.35 3.18 -19.15
C ARG A 40 -4.34 1.70 -18.84
N PHE A 41 -4.64 1.35 -17.60
CA PHE A 41 -4.73 -0.05 -17.15
C PHE A 41 -6.18 -0.50 -17.15
N ARG A 42 -6.43 -1.74 -17.61
CA ARG A 42 -7.72 -2.41 -17.49
C ARG A 42 -7.51 -3.77 -16.84
N LEU A 43 -8.23 -4.03 -15.76
CA LEU A 43 -8.26 -5.35 -15.14
C LEU A 43 -8.86 -6.36 -16.12
N ASP A 44 -8.27 -7.56 -16.21
CA ASP A 44 -8.88 -8.62 -17.00
C ASP A 44 -10.27 -8.97 -16.43
N ARG A 45 -11.30 -9.08 -17.27
CA ARG A 45 -12.70 -9.27 -16.84
C ARG A 45 -12.91 -10.55 -16.04
N ARG A 46 -12.04 -11.55 -16.21
CA ARG A 46 -12.13 -12.82 -15.47
C ARG A 46 -11.36 -12.77 -14.15
N ALA A 47 -10.52 -11.75 -13.94
CA ALA A 47 -9.75 -11.63 -12.73
C ALA A 47 -10.64 -11.25 -11.55
N ARG A 48 -10.66 -12.11 -10.53
CA ARG A 48 -11.22 -11.77 -9.22
C ARG A 48 -10.07 -11.63 -8.24
N GLY A 49 -10.01 -10.49 -7.55
CA GLY A 49 -9.05 -10.28 -6.47
C GLY A 49 -9.48 -11.09 -5.25
N GLU A 50 -9.02 -12.34 -5.16
CA GLU A 50 -9.21 -13.15 -3.97
C GLU A 50 -8.12 -12.76 -2.94
N PRO A 51 -8.50 -12.13 -1.82
CA PRO A 51 -7.52 -11.74 -0.83
C PRO A 51 -6.99 -12.97 -0.08
N ARG A 52 -5.66 -13.06 0.06
CA ARG A 52 -5.00 -14.04 0.90
C ARG A 52 -4.22 -13.31 2.00
N ALA A 53 -4.50 -13.65 3.24
CA ALA A 53 -3.74 -13.17 4.39
C ALA A 53 -2.44 -13.97 4.48
N LEU A 54 -1.30 -13.28 4.28
CA LEU A 54 0.03 -13.76 4.61
C LEU A 54 0.55 -12.90 5.78
N ILE A 55 1.74 -12.29 5.65
CA ILE A 55 2.20 -11.22 6.56
C ILE A 55 1.44 -9.91 6.29
N THR A 56 1.08 -9.66 5.03
CA THR A 56 0.20 -8.57 4.58
C THR A 56 -0.92 -9.14 3.71
N LEU A 57 -2.02 -8.40 3.56
CA LEU A 57 -3.09 -8.79 2.64
C LEU A 57 -2.58 -8.67 1.19
N ARG A 58 -2.60 -9.77 0.44
CA ARG A 58 -2.16 -9.79 -0.96
C ARG A 58 -3.18 -10.55 -1.84
N PRO A 59 -3.37 -10.18 -3.11
CA PRO A 59 -4.15 -10.98 -4.04
C PRO A 59 -3.50 -12.35 -4.24
N ARG A 60 -4.26 -13.43 -4.10
CA ARG A 60 -3.77 -14.82 -4.15
C ARG A 60 -3.02 -15.15 -5.45
N CYS A 61 -3.50 -14.64 -6.58
CA CYS A 61 -2.97 -14.89 -7.92
C CYS A 61 -2.52 -13.59 -8.63
N GLY A 62 -2.19 -12.55 -7.85
CA GLY A 62 -1.96 -11.21 -8.39
C GLY A 62 -3.24 -10.56 -8.95
N LEU A 63 -3.06 -9.48 -9.72
CA LEU A 63 -4.13 -8.76 -10.42
C LEU A 63 -3.69 -8.53 -11.88
N PRO A 64 -4.05 -9.42 -12.81
CA PRO A 64 -3.63 -9.29 -14.19
C PRO A 64 -4.29 -8.07 -14.85
N MET A 65 -3.46 -7.12 -15.30
CA MET A 65 -3.90 -5.89 -15.94
C MET A 65 -3.34 -5.79 -17.36
N ARG A 66 -4.16 -5.31 -18.29
CA ARG A 66 -3.74 -4.95 -19.64
C ARG A 66 -3.40 -3.47 -19.65
N ALA A 67 -2.18 -3.15 -20.05
CA ALA A 67 -1.69 -1.78 -20.19
C ALA A 67 -1.85 -1.32 -21.65
N GLY A 68 -2.55 -0.21 -21.86
CA GLY A 68 -2.61 0.49 -23.14
C GLY A 68 -1.93 1.86 -23.03
N ARG A 69 -1.41 2.38 -24.15
CA ARG A 69 -0.85 3.72 -24.20
C ARG A 69 -1.95 4.76 -24.01
N ARG A 70 -1.69 5.80 -23.22
CA ARG A 70 -2.51 7.00 -23.17
C ARG A 70 -2.05 7.92 -24.32
N GLY A 71 -3.01 8.33 -25.16
CA GLY A 71 -2.83 9.35 -26.19
C GLY A 71 -2.91 10.74 -25.59
#